data_AF-A0A7W0UL90-F1
#
_entry.id   AF-A0A7W0UL90-F1
#
_cell.length_a   1.000
_cell.length_b   1.000
_cell.length_c   1.000
_cell.angle_alpha   90.00
_cell.angle_beta   90.00
_cell.angle_gamma   90.00
#
_symmetry.space_group_name_H-M   'P 1'
#
loop_
_entity.id
_entity.type
_entity.pdbx_description
1 polymer ?
#
loop_
_entity_poly.entity_id
_entity_poly.type
_entity_poly.pdbx_seq_one_letter_code
_entity_poly.pdbx_strand_id
1 'polypeptide(L)'
;PWLFRDLAAAFAGEQVRALPSLGEVAAVMRRHAELLSEQLGEQRGCTEFRKHVAWYLKGFRAGPAVRSRLGLVSSLVVLDDLLAELDPYEPYPRAELGTPRGRQGSPKRVVLPDGWLDDARYARLDAGAELATSGG
;
A
#
# COMPACT_ATOMS: atom_id res chain seq x y z
N PRO A 1 3.89 4.21 2.73
CA PRO A 1 4.70 5.41 2.38
C PRO A 1 6.00 5.59 3.20
N TRP A 2 6.03 5.29 4.50
CA TRP A 2 7.21 5.56 5.33
C TRP A 2 8.40 4.62 5.13
N LEU A 3 8.20 3.45 4.51
CA LEU A 3 9.28 2.50 4.24
C LEU A 3 10.47 3.15 3.52
N PHE A 4 10.23 3.97 2.50
CA PHE A 4 11.33 4.60 1.75
C PHE A 4 12.09 5.65 2.57
N ARG A 5 11.40 6.38 3.45
CA ARG A 5 12.07 7.27 4.41
C ARG A 5 12.94 6.46 5.37
N ASP A 6 12.40 5.40 5.95
CA ASP A 6 13.12 4.56 6.89
C ASP A 6 14.33 3.87 6.23
N LEU A 7 14.20 3.48 4.94
CA LEU A 7 15.31 2.96 4.15
C LEU A 7 16.38 4.03 3.88
N ALA A 8 15.98 5.24 3.51
CA ALA A 8 16.91 6.35 3.31
C ALA A 8 17.67 6.69 4.60
N ALA A 9 16.97 6.76 5.73
CA ALA A 9 17.56 6.97 7.05
C ALA A 9 18.55 5.84 7.40
N ALA A 10 18.16 4.59 7.18
CA ALA A 10 19.05 3.44 7.40
C ALA A 10 20.31 3.50 6.53
N PHE A 11 20.19 3.89 5.26
CA PHE A 11 21.35 4.08 4.37
C PHE A 11 22.23 5.26 4.78
N ALA A 12 21.68 6.27 5.46
CA ALA A 12 22.43 7.37 6.05
C ALA A 12 23.07 7.02 7.40
N GLY A 13 22.89 5.79 7.91
CA GLY A 13 23.39 5.35 9.21
C GLY A 13 22.51 5.75 10.39
N GLU A 14 21.32 6.28 10.15
CA GLU A 14 20.35 6.63 11.18
C GLU A 14 19.51 5.41 11.57
N GLN A 15 19.25 5.22 12.86
CA GLN A 15 18.37 4.17 13.37
C GLN A 15 16.97 4.70 13.69
N VAL A 16 16.33 5.32 12.70
CA VAL A 16 14.95 5.82 12.84
C VAL A 16 13.99 4.87 12.14
N ARG A 17 13.11 4.23 12.92
CA ARG A 17 11.91 3.59 12.39
C ARG A 17 10.73 4.50 12.65
N ALA A 18 10.10 4.97 11.59
CA ALA A 18 8.99 5.85 11.78
C ALA A 18 7.71 5.08 12.11
N LEU A 19 7.07 5.52 13.18
CA LEU A 19 5.83 4.97 13.69
C LEU A 19 4.80 6.11 13.72
N PRO A 20 4.29 6.54 12.55
CA PRO A 20 3.45 7.71 12.48
C PRO A 20 2.14 7.53 13.27
N SER A 21 1.64 8.61 13.87
CA SER A 21 0.30 8.60 14.45
C SER A 21 -0.76 8.44 13.37
N LEU A 22 -1.99 8.11 13.76
CA LEU A 22 -3.09 8.04 12.81
C LEU A 22 -3.37 9.39 12.13
N GLY A 23 -3.12 10.52 12.80
CA GLY A 23 -3.20 11.85 12.20
C GLY A 23 -2.18 12.06 11.07
N GLU A 24 -0.93 11.65 11.27
CA GLU A 24 0.10 11.71 10.22
C GLU A 24 -0.23 10.76 9.07
N VAL A 25 -0.78 9.58 9.37
CA VAL A 25 -1.28 8.64 8.36
C VAL A 25 -2.43 9.24 7.56
N ALA A 26 -3.38 9.91 8.21
CA ALA A 26 -4.51 10.58 7.58
C ALA A 26 -4.05 11.71 6.65
N ALA A 27 -3.06 12.50 7.04
CA ALA A 27 -2.47 13.52 6.18
C ALA A 27 -1.88 12.92 4.90
N VAL A 28 -1.18 11.79 5.00
CA VAL A 28 -0.63 11.08 3.83
C VAL A 28 -1.75 10.46 2.97
N MET A 29 -2.81 9.94 3.59
CA MET A 29 -3.99 9.46 2.88
C MET A 29 -4.62 10.58 2.04
N ARG A 30 -4.84 11.76 2.64
CA ARG A 30 -5.41 12.92 1.95
C ARG A 30 -4.51 13.44 0.84
N ARG A 31 -3.18 13.51 1.05
CA ARG A 31 -2.25 13.90 -0.02
C ARG A 31 -2.25 12.91 -1.19
N HIS A 32 -2.36 11.61 -0.91
CA HIS A 32 -2.44 10.59 -1.96
C HIS A 32 -3.72 10.72 -2.79
N ALA A 33 -4.87 10.92 -2.15
CA ALA A 33 -6.13 11.11 -2.86
C ALA A 33 -6.07 12.34 -3.78
N GLU A 34 -5.52 13.45 -3.30
CA GLU A 34 -5.35 14.67 -4.11
C GLU A 34 -4.42 14.49 -5.29
N LEU A 35 -3.26 13.84 -5.12
CA LEU A 35 -2.38 13.53 -6.24
C LEU A 35 -3.07 12.67 -7.31
N LEU A 36 -3.91 11.71 -6.90
CA LEU A 36 -4.72 10.93 -7.83
C LEU A 36 -5.80 11.79 -8.51
N SER A 37 -6.43 12.68 -7.76
CA SER A 37 -7.46 13.61 -8.27
C SER A 37 -6.89 14.64 -9.24
N GLU A 38 -5.67 15.14 -9.02
CA GLU A 38 -4.94 16.03 -9.93
C GLU A 38 -4.72 15.37 -11.30
N GLN A 39 -4.46 14.05 -11.32
CA GLN A 39 -4.15 13.32 -12.56
C GLN A 39 -5.40 12.76 -13.27
N LEU A 40 -6.42 12.34 -12.52
CA LEU A 40 -7.54 11.56 -13.05
C LEU A 40 -8.89 12.30 -12.96
N GLY A 41 -8.90 13.50 -12.38
CA GLY A 41 -10.12 14.19 -11.94
C GLY A 41 -10.58 13.67 -10.57
N GLU A 42 -11.28 14.53 -9.82
CA GLU A 42 -11.59 14.29 -8.40
C GLU A 42 -12.29 12.96 -8.13
N GLN A 43 -13.42 12.73 -8.80
CA GLN A 43 -14.26 11.55 -8.59
C GLN A 43 -13.54 10.24 -8.90
N ARG A 44 -12.77 10.21 -9.99
CA ARG A 44 -11.98 9.04 -10.38
C ARG A 44 -10.76 8.86 -9.46
N GLY A 45 -10.08 9.94 -9.10
CA GLY A 45 -8.96 9.91 -8.15
C GLY A 45 -9.37 9.34 -6.79
N CYS A 46 -10.52 9.78 -6.25
CA CYS A 46 -11.09 9.22 -5.03
C CYS A 46 -11.46 7.74 -5.19
N THR A 47 -12.01 7.35 -6.34
CA THR A 47 -12.34 5.94 -6.63
C THR A 47 -11.10 5.05 -6.63
N GLU A 48 -10.03 5.48 -7.30
CA GLU A 48 -8.75 4.75 -7.31
C GLU A 48 -8.07 4.75 -5.94
N PHE A 49 -8.28 5.78 -5.12
CA PHE A 49 -7.74 5.86 -3.77
C PHE A 49 -8.29 4.76 -2.85
N ARG A 50 -9.58 4.37 -2.99
CA ARG A 50 -10.29 3.41 -2.11
C ARG A 50 -9.50 2.12 -1.85
N LYS A 51 -8.79 1.58 -2.85
CA LYS A 51 -8.00 0.35 -2.73
C LYS A 51 -6.87 0.42 -1.70
N HIS A 52 -6.42 1.63 -1.36
CA HIS A 52 -5.33 1.85 -0.41
C HIS A 52 -5.80 1.98 1.05
N VAL A 53 -7.09 2.28 1.29
CA VAL A 53 -7.63 2.59 2.64
C VAL A 53 -7.36 1.44 3.63
N ALA A 54 -7.62 0.20 3.21
CA ALA A 54 -7.42 -0.98 4.05
C ALA A 54 -5.95 -1.15 4.49
N TRP A 55 -5.00 -0.75 3.64
CA TRP A 55 -3.58 -0.85 3.95
C TRP A 55 -3.12 0.21 4.94
N TYR A 56 -3.61 1.43 4.81
CA TYR A 56 -3.30 2.54 5.72
C TYR A 56 -3.83 2.28 7.12
N LEU A 57 -5.08 1.84 7.22
CA LEU A 57 -5.77 1.70 8.49
C LEU A 57 -5.55 0.34 9.16
N LYS A 58 -4.66 -0.52 8.67
CA LYS A 58 -4.46 -1.84 9.28
C LYS A 58 -3.96 -1.69 10.73
N GLY A 59 -4.66 -2.31 11.68
CA GLY A 59 -4.33 -2.29 13.11
C GLY A 59 -4.86 -1.09 13.89
N PHE A 60 -5.15 0.04 13.23
CA PHE A 60 -5.73 1.23 13.86
C PHE A 60 -7.21 1.04 14.24
N ARG A 61 -7.69 1.77 15.24
CA ARG A 61 -9.06 1.75 15.74
C ARG A 61 -9.96 2.70 14.95
N ALA A 62 -9.91 2.63 13.63
CA ALA A 62 -10.69 3.48 12.73
C ALA A 62 -12.20 3.17 12.67
N GLY A 63 -12.73 2.20 13.43
CA GLY A 63 -14.16 1.83 13.43
C GLY A 63 -14.69 1.19 12.12
N PRO A 64 -15.63 0.23 12.18
CA PRO A 64 -16.16 -0.42 10.97
C PRO A 64 -16.99 0.54 10.08
N ALA A 65 -17.71 1.49 10.69
CA ALA A 65 -18.56 2.43 9.95
C ALA A 65 -17.74 3.42 9.10
N VAL A 66 -16.71 4.05 9.68
CA VAL A 66 -15.82 4.98 8.95
C VAL A 66 -15.04 4.23 7.86
N ARG A 67 -14.55 3.01 8.13
CA ARG A 67 -13.92 2.16 7.11
C ARG A 67 -14.83 1.88 5.91
N SER A 68 -16.09 1.56 6.17
CA SER A 68 -17.09 1.32 5.12
C SER A 68 -17.29 2.58 4.26
N ARG A 69 -17.48 3.74 4.90
CA ARG A 69 -17.68 5.02 4.20
C ARG A 69 -16.44 5.47 3.42
N LEU A 70 -15.23 5.29 3.97
CA LEU A 70 -13.97 5.53 3.25
C LEU A 70 -13.83 4.62 2.03
N GLY A 71 -14.35 3.39 2.09
CA GLY A 71 -14.41 2.47 0.95
C GLY A 71 -15.35 2.93 -0.19
N LEU A 72 -16.18 3.94 0.04
CA LEU A 72 -17.14 4.47 -0.92
C LEU A 72 -16.87 5.94 -1.32
N VAL A 73 -15.80 6.56 -0.80
CA VAL A 73 -15.54 7.99 -0.96
C VAL A 73 -15.41 8.42 -2.42
N SER A 74 -16.00 9.56 -2.79
CA SER A 74 -16.01 10.07 -4.18
C SER A 74 -15.64 11.55 -4.33
N SER A 75 -15.29 12.24 -3.24
CA SER A 75 -14.77 13.61 -3.26
C SER A 75 -13.76 13.82 -2.13
N LEU A 76 -12.89 14.81 -2.30
CA LEU A 76 -11.88 15.18 -1.31
C LEU A 76 -12.53 15.77 -0.05
N VAL A 77 -13.62 16.52 -0.21
CA VAL A 77 -14.38 17.06 0.93
C VAL A 77 -14.93 15.94 1.82
N VAL A 78 -15.57 14.93 1.21
CA VAL A 78 -16.10 13.78 1.98
C VAL A 78 -14.96 12.97 2.61
N LEU A 79 -13.80 12.89 1.93
CA LEU A 79 -12.61 12.28 2.50
C LEU A 79 -12.14 13.05 3.74
N ASP A 80 -12.07 14.38 3.69
CA ASP A 80 -11.65 15.22 4.80
C ASP A 80 -12.58 15.06 6.01
N ASP A 81 -13.89 15.07 5.79
CA ASP A 81 -14.89 14.83 6.84
C ASP A 81 -14.69 13.47 7.53
N LEU A 82 -14.47 12.41 6.73
CA LEU A 82 -14.25 11.06 7.24
C LEU A 82 -12.93 10.91 7.99
N LEU A 83 -11.87 11.59 7.54
CA LEU A 83 -10.58 11.57 8.21
C LEU A 83 -10.61 12.34 9.53
N ALA A 84 -11.44 13.38 9.63
CA ALA A 84 -11.66 14.14 10.86
C ALA A 84 -12.38 13.33 11.96
N GLU A 85 -13.07 12.25 11.61
CA GLU A 85 -13.68 11.32 12.57
C GLU A 85 -12.65 10.38 13.25
N LEU A 86 -11.42 10.31 12.74
CA LEU A 86 -10.36 9.47 13.30
C LEU A 86 -9.69 10.15 14.51
N ASP A 87 -9.20 9.36 15.47
CA ASP A 87 -8.36 9.88 16.55
C ASP A 87 -6.95 10.24 16.02
N PRO A 88 -6.58 11.53 15.91
CA PRO A 88 -5.29 11.91 15.32
C PRO A 88 -4.09 11.52 16.18
N TYR A 89 -4.32 11.25 17.48
CA TYR A 89 -3.28 10.92 18.44
C TYR A 89 -3.11 9.41 18.62
N GLU A 90 -3.92 8.57 17.95
CA GLU A 90 -3.78 7.13 18.04
C GLU A 90 -2.36 6.73 17.58
N PRO A 91 -1.56 6.09 18.45
CA PRO A 91 -0.21 5.70 18.10
C PRO A 91 -0.20 4.57 17.07
N TYR A 92 0.89 4.46 16.31
CA TYR A 92 1.05 3.35 15.37
C TYR A 92 0.85 1.98 16.05
N PRO A 93 0.06 1.06 15.48
CA PRO A 93 -0.22 -0.23 16.07
C PRO A 93 1.02 -1.13 16.03
N ARG A 94 1.84 -1.07 17.08
CA ARG A 94 3.11 -1.82 17.17
C ARG A 94 2.92 -3.34 17.02
N ALA A 95 1.76 -3.87 17.41
CA ALA A 95 1.41 -5.28 17.24
C ALA A 95 1.38 -5.71 15.76
N GLU A 96 1.22 -4.77 14.81
CA GLU A 96 1.24 -5.04 13.38
C GLU A 96 2.65 -5.03 12.77
N LEU A 97 3.68 -4.66 13.52
CA LEU A 97 5.06 -4.66 13.03
C LEU A 97 5.55 -6.08 12.83
N GLY A 98 6.06 -6.38 11.63
CA GLY A 98 6.56 -7.71 11.28
C GLY A 98 5.48 -8.78 11.09
N THR A 99 4.19 -8.43 11.20
CA THR A 99 3.13 -9.39 10.88
C THR A 99 3.17 -9.74 9.40
N PRO A 100 3.05 -11.03 9.03
CA PRO A 100 3.03 -11.44 7.63
C PRO A 100 1.97 -10.66 6.85
N ARG A 101 2.39 -10.05 5.75
CA ARG A 101 1.51 -9.41 4.77
C ARG A 101 1.32 -10.41 3.62
N GLY A 102 0.07 -10.67 3.23
CA GLY A 102 -0.26 -11.58 2.13
C GLY A 102 -0.89 -12.89 2.57
N ARG A 103 -0.95 -13.87 1.67
CA ARG A 103 -1.56 -15.17 1.92
C ARG A 103 -0.82 -15.89 3.04
N GLN A 104 -1.53 -16.18 4.12
CA GLN A 104 -1.05 -17.06 5.18
C GLN A 104 -1.42 -18.51 4.82
N GLY A 105 -0.50 -19.45 5.03
CA GLY A 105 -0.68 -20.87 4.70
C GLY A 105 0.59 -21.51 4.13
N SER A 106 0.49 -22.79 3.75
CA SER A 106 1.61 -23.52 3.18
C SER A 106 2.03 -22.95 1.81
N PRO A 107 3.35 -22.94 1.51
CA PRO A 107 3.85 -22.62 0.19
C PRO A 107 3.17 -23.50 -0.86
N LYS A 108 2.67 -22.89 -1.94
CA LYS A 108 2.30 -23.66 -3.12
C LYS A 108 3.56 -23.94 -3.92
N ARG A 109 3.70 -25.17 -4.43
CA ARG A 109 4.74 -25.49 -5.41
C ARG A 109 4.49 -24.59 -6.63
N VAL A 110 5.46 -23.75 -6.96
CA VAL A 110 5.48 -23.00 -8.23
C VAL A 110 6.07 -23.94 -9.27
N VAL A 111 5.36 -24.15 -10.38
CA VAL A 111 5.91 -24.85 -11.54
C VAL A 111 6.57 -23.79 -12.40
N LEU A 112 7.85 -23.97 -12.67
CA LEU A 112 8.60 -23.13 -13.59
C LEU A 112 8.70 -23.85 -14.94
N PRO A 113 8.76 -23.11 -16.06
CA PRO A 113 9.14 -23.69 -17.35
C PRO A 113 10.48 -24.43 -17.26
N ASP A 114 10.65 -25.43 -18.12
CA ASP A 114 11.90 -26.19 -18.21
C ASP A 114 13.09 -25.26 -18.49
N GLY A 115 14.19 -25.46 -17.78
CA GLY A 115 15.40 -24.62 -17.88
C GLY A 115 15.35 -23.22 -17.25
N TRP A 116 14.23 -22.81 -16.63
CA TRP A 116 14.07 -21.44 -16.10
C TRP A 116 15.08 -21.05 -15.01
N LEU A 117 15.57 -22.01 -14.21
CA LEU A 117 16.55 -21.75 -13.14
C LEU A 117 18.00 -21.96 -13.59
N ASP A 118 18.23 -22.39 -14.83
CA ASP A 118 19.56 -22.79 -15.30
C ASP A 118 20.46 -21.56 -15.60
N ASP A 119 19.85 -20.38 -15.81
CA ASP A 119 20.57 -19.13 -15.95
C ASP A 119 19.95 -18.01 -15.10
N ALA A 120 20.61 -17.67 -13.99
CA ALA A 120 20.24 -16.54 -13.13
C ALA A 120 20.67 -15.17 -13.71
N ARG A 121 21.35 -15.14 -14.86
CA ARG A 121 21.87 -13.92 -15.48
C ARG A 121 20.91 -13.42 -16.54
N TYR A 122 20.14 -12.39 -16.18
CA TYR A 122 19.42 -11.56 -17.13
C TYR A 122 20.40 -10.82 -18.05
N ALA A 123 20.88 -11.48 -19.11
CA ALA A 123 21.72 -10.82 -20.12
C ALA A 123 20.92 -10.47 -21.39
N ARG A 124 19.88 -11.26 -21.73
CA ARG A 124 18.98 -10.97 -22.86
C ARG A 124 17.71 -11.81 -22.73
N LEU A 125 16.54 -11.19 -22.79
CA LEU A 125 15.27 -11.92 -22.95
C LEU A 125 15.29 -12.56 -24.34
N ASP A 126 14.93 -13.84 -24.43
CA ASP A 126 14.69 -14.48 -25.71
C ASP A 126 13.51 -13.81 -26.42
N ALA A 127 13.57 -13.65 -27.74
CA ALA A 127 12.47 -13.07 -28.51
C ALA A 127 11.18 -13.89 -28.41
N GLY A 128 11.29 -15.19 -28.08
CA GLY A 128 10.15 -16.06 -27.78
C GLY A 128 9.45 -15.75 -26.46
N ALA A 129 10.08 -15.04 -25.51
CA ALA A 129 9.47 -14.66 -24.24
C ALA A 129 8.41 -13.55 -24.38
N GLU A 130 8.45 -12.79 -25.49
CA GLU A 130 7.45 -11.78 -25.85
C GLU A 130 6.21 -12.39 -26.54
N LEU A 131 6.23 -13.70 -26.84
CA LEU A 131 5.06 -14.38 -27.38
C LEU A 131 4.03 -14.58 -26.26
N ALA A 132 2.84 -14.03 -26.47
CA ALA A 132 1.70 -14.07 -25.55
C ALA A 132 1.06 -15.47 -25.39
N THR A 133 1.87 -16.52 -25.30
CA THR A 133 1.43 -17.93 -25.20
C THR A 133 1.75 -18.58 -23.86
N SER A 134 2.46 -17.93 -22.93
CA SER A 134 2.69 -18.50 -21.60
C SER A 134 1.91 -17.75 -20.52
N GLY A 135 0.65 -18.14 -20.36
CA GLY A 135 -0.17 -17.85 -19.19
C GLY A 135 -0.49 -19.17 -18.50
N GLY A 136 0.33 -19.55 -17.52
CA GLY A 136 0.14 -20.71 -16.64
C GLY A 136 0.74 -20.46 -15.28
#